data_AF-A0A2T5M543-F1
#
_entry.id   AF-A0A2T5M543-F1
#
_cell.length_a   1.000
_cell.length_b   1.000
_cell.length_c   1.000
_cell.angle_alpha   90.00
_cell.angle_beta   90.00
_cell.angle_gamma   90.00
#
_symmetry.space_group_name_H-M   'P 1'
#
loop_
_entity.id
_entity.type
_entity.pdbx_description
1 polymer ?
#
loop_
_entity_poly.entity_id
_entity_poly.type
_entity_poly.pdbx_seq_one_letter_code
_entity_poly.pdbx_strand_id
1 'polypeptide(L)'
;MMSVFLLTIPSVLETTTDPGQLLRHWARVFLNGHVKGPIICITTTFLYGLAAFTKYSAGEPWRVFAAAGIVTISMVPFTLVVIDPVNTALFRMESEAKKGTVAPWAVVEPLVQKWNRLNLTRAFCPLAGAVLGLLGTLKLVSF
;
A
#
# COMPACT_ATOMS: atom_id res chain seq x y z
N MET A 1 -3.87 -0.45 16.97
CA MET A 1 -2.46 -0.37 16.52
C MET A 1 -2.41 0.04 15.05
N MET A 2 -1.59 1.04 14.70
CA MET A 2 -1.25 1.37 13.30
C MET A 2 -0.12 0.43 12.87
N SER A 3 -0.18 -0.11 11.64
CA SER A 3 0.86 -1.00 11.13
C SER A 3 1.86 -0.22 10.30
N VAL A 4 3.15 -0.34 10.65
CA VAL A 4 4.27 0.24 9.88
C VAL A 4 5.00 -0.91 9.19
N PHE A 5 4.37 -1.46 8.14
CA PHE A 5 4.87 -2.67 7.46
C PHE A 5 6.34 -2.55 7.01
N LEU A 6 6.76 -1.35 6.61
CA LEU A 6 8.13 -1.05 6.16
C LEU A 6 9.20 -1.34 7.21
N LEU A 7 8.86 -1.19 8.50
CA LEU A 7 9.77 -1.46 9.61
C LEU A 7 9.50 -2.84 10.21
N THR A 8 8.23 -3.22 10.31
CA THR A 8 7.83 -4.47 10.96
C THR A 8 8.28 -5.69 10.18
N ILE A 9 8.13 -5.74 8.85
CA ILE A 9 8.46 -6.95 8.08
C ILE A 9 9.98 -7.24 8.08
N PRO A 10 10.87 -6.27 7.82
CA PRO A 10 12.32 -6.52 7.93
C PRO A 10 12.72 -6.99 9.33
N SER A 11 12.21 -6.33 10.37
CA SER A 11 12.48 -6.73 11.75
C SER A 11 12.02 -8.16 12.06
N VAL A 12 10.84 -8.57 11.58
CA VAL A 12 10.36 -9.95 11.74
C VAL A 12 11.25 -10.93 10.98
N LEU A 13 11.64 -10.62 9.73
CA LEU A 13 12.52 -11.48 8.93
C LEU A 13 13.90 -11.67 9.57
N GLU A 14 14.43 -10.67 10.26
CA GLU A 14 15.72 -10.74 10.95
C GLU A 14 15.64 -11.50 12.29
N THR A 15 14.46 -11.55 12.92
CA THR A 15 14.32 -12.03 14.31
C THR A 15 13.62 -13.38 14.43
N THR A 16 12.87 -13.82 13.41
CA THR A 16 12.20 -15.12 13.43
C THR A 16 12.90 -16.12 12.51
N THR A 17 13.02 -17.36 12.97
CA THR A 17 13.45 -18.51 12.16
C THR A 17 12.30 -19.50 11.92
N ASP A 18 11.12 -19.25 12.51
CA ASP A 18 9.96 -20.12 12.39
C ASP A 18 9.02 -19.61 11.26
N PRO A 19 8.84 -20.38 10.16
CA PRO A 19 7.98 -19.96 9.05
C PRO A 19 6.52 -19.78 9.46
N GLY A 20 6.03 -20.52 10.47
CA GLY A 20 4.67 -20.36 11.00
C GLY A 20 4.48 -19.03 11.74
N GLN A 21 5.46 -18.61 12.54
CA GLN A 21 5.51 -17.28 13.16
C GLN A 21 5.59 -16.18 12.09
N LEU A 22 6.46 -16.33 11.09
CA LEU A 22 6.58 -15.35 10.00
C LEU A 22 5.24 -15.11 9.29
N LEU A 23 4.52 -16.19 8.93
CA LEU A 23 3.19 -16.09 8.32
C LEU A 23 2.17 -15.40 9.24
N ARG A 24 2.16 -15.72 10.54
CA ARG A 24 1.25 -15.08 11.52
C ARG A 24 1.55 -13.59 11.68
N HIS A 25 2.82 -13.22 11.76
CA HIS A 25 3.23 -11.81 11.84
C HIS A 25 2.84 -11.04 10.58
N TRP A 26 3.11 -11.62 9.40
CA TRP A 26 2.67 -11.04 8.13
C TRP A 26 1.14 -10.86 8.07
N ALA A 27 0.36 -11.88 8.43
CA ALA A 27 -1.10 -11.83 8.38
C ALA A 27 -1.66 -10.74 9.32
N ARG A 28 -1.09 -10.61 10.53
CA ARG A 28 -1.41 -9.51 11.45
C ARG A 28 -1.11 -8.13 10.85
N VAL A 29 0.04 -7.97 10.21
CA VAL A 29 0.44 -6.73 9.53
C VAL A 29 -0.56 -6.38 8.42
N PHE A 30 -0.89 -7.35 7.56
CA PHE A 30 -1.90 -7.16 6.51
C PHE A 30 -3.26 -6.76 7.09
N LEU A 31 -3.78 -7.54 8.06
CA LEU A 31 -5.10 -7.31 8.64
C LEU A 31 -5.21 -5.95 9.33
N ASN A 32 -4.14 -5.45 9.92
CA ASN A 32 -4.11 -4.11 10.50
C ASN A 32 -4.15 -2.97 9.46
N GLY A 33 -3.67 -3.22 8.24
CA GLY A 33 -3.52 -2.21 7.18
C GLY A 33 -4.61 -2.23 6.11
N HIS A 34 -5.19 -3.40 5.80
CA HIS A 34 -6.03 -3.60 4.60
C HIS A 34 -7.33 -2.79 4.57
N VAL A 35 -7.87 -2.39 5.72
CA VAL A 35 -9.05 -1.50 5.78
C VAL A 35 -8.66 -0.03 5.75
N LYS A 36 -7.64 0.34 6.53
CA LYS A 36 -7.23 1.74 6.71
C LYS A 36 -6.63 2.33 5.45
N GLY A 37 -5.80 1.56 4.75
CA GLY A 37 -5.13 1.99 3.51
C GLY A 37 -6.11 2.47 2.44
N PRO A 38 -7.11 1.65 2.04
CA PRO A 38 -8.14 2.06 1.08
C PRO A 38 -8.95 3.28 1.52
N ILE A 39 -9.35 3.36 2.79
CA ILE A 39 -10.10 4.52 3.30
C ILE A 39 -9.29 5.81 3.14
N ILE A 40 -8.02 5.80 3.54
CA ILE A 40 -7.13 6.96 3.39
C ILE A 40 -6.97 7.31 1.91
N CYS A 41 -6.69 6.33 1.04
CA CYS A 41 -6.51 6.55 -0.39
C CYS A 41 -7.74 7.16 -1.07
N ILE A 42 -8.94 6.62 -0.81
CA ILE A 42 -10.20 7.13 -1.37
C ILE A 42 -10.46 8.55 -0.87
N THR A 43 -10.27 8.79 0.43
CA THR A 43 -10.48 10.11 1.03
C THR A 43 -9.53 11.15 0.44
N THR A 44 -8.23 10.84 0.34
CA THR A 44 -7.23 11.73 -0.25
C THR A 44 -7.51 11.99 -1.74
N THR A 45 -7.91 10.95 -2.48
CA THR A 45 -8.30 11.09 -3.90
C THR A 45 -9.51 12.02 -4.04
N PHE A 46 -10.52 11.87 -3.18
CA PHE A 46 -11.69 12.74 -3.17
C PHE A 46 -11.31 14.19 -2.88
N LEU A 47 -10.42 14.45 -1.91
CA LEU A 47 -9.93 15.79 -1.61
C LEU A 47 -9.19 16.42 -2.80
N TYR A 48 -8.36 15.65 -3.52
CA TYR A 48 -7.74 16.12 -4.76
C TYR A 48 -8.75 16.40 -5.86
N GLY A 49 -9.80 15.58 -5.98
CA GLY A 49 -10.91 15.83 -6.89
C GLY A 49 -11.64 17.14 -6.58
N LEU A 50 -11.90 17.41 -5.29
CA LEU A 50 -12.52 18.65 -4.84
C LEU A 50 -11.61 19.87 -5.12
N ALA A 51 -10.30 19.74 -4.87
CA ALA A 51 -9.34 20.80 -5.18
C ALA A 51 -9.27 21.08 -6.69
N ALA A 52 -9.25 20.04 -7.52
CA ALA A 52 -9.29 20.18 -8.97
C ALA A 52 -10.58 20.88 -9.44
N PHE A 53 -11.74 20.48 -8.91
CA PHE A 53 -13.03 21.05 -9.29
C PHE A 53 -13.16 22.53 -8.90
N THR A 54 -12.74 22.89 -7.69
CA THR A 54 -12.78 24.28 -7.21
C THR A 54 -11.86 25.19 -8.03
N LYS A 55 -10.63 24.73 -8.33
CA LYS A 55 -9.67 25.46 -9.18
C LYS A 55 -10.18 25.60 -10.61
N TYR A 56 -10.72 24.54 -11.19
CA TYR A 56 -11.33 24.58 -12.52
C TYR A 56 -12.45 25.62 -12.60
N SER A 57 -13.35 25.63 -11.62
CA SER A 57 -14.47 26.58 -11.55
C SER A 57 -14.02 28.04 -11.40
N ALA A 58 -12.83 28.27 -10.82
CA ALA A 58 -12.21 29.58 -10.69
C ALA A 58 -11.33 29.98 -11.90
N GLY A 59 -11.22 29.14 -12.94
CA GLY A 59 -10.33 29.39 -14.07
C GLY A 59 -8.83 29.27 -13.73
N GLU A 60 -8.50 28.62 -12.61
CA GLU A 60 -7.14 28.40 -12.15
C GLU A 60 -6.55 27.07 -12.65
N PRO A 61 -5.21 26.91 -12.64
CA PRO A 61 -4.58 25.63 -12.92
C PRO A 61 -5.07 24.53 -11.96
N TRP A 62 -5.66 23.49 -12.53
CA TRP A 62 -6.36 22.43 -11.78
C TRP A 62 -5.84 21.02 -12.09
N ARG A 63 -5.18 20.82 -13.24
CA ARG A 63 -4.82 19.48 -13.70
C ARG A 63 -3.77 18.85 -12.83
N VAL A 64 -2.90 19.63 -12.18
CA VAL A 64 -1.97 19.15 -11.15
C VAL A 64 -2.68 18.42 -9.99
N PHE A 65 -3.81 18.93 -9.52
CA PHE A 65 -4.60 18.28 -8.47
C PHE A 65 -5.33 17.04 -8.99
N ALA A 66 -5.86 17.10 -10.22
CA ALA A 66 -6.44 15.91 -10.87
C ALA A 66 -5.40 14.80 -11.04
N ALA A 67 -4.19 15.15 -11.49
CA ALA A 67 -3.07 14.22 -11.61
C ALA A 67 -2.66 13.64 -10.26
N ALA A 68 -2.60 14.46 -9.19
CA ALA A 68 -2.35 13.99 -7.83
C ALA A 68 -3.40 12.95 -7.38
N GLY A 69 -4.68 13.19 -7.68
CA GLY A 69 -5.77 12.24 -7.43
C GLY A 69 -5.61 10.93 -8.21
N ILE A 70 -5.37 11.02 -9.52
CA ILE A 70 -5.17 9.85 -10.40
C ILE A 70 -3.98 9.00 -9.94
N VAL A 71 -2.85 9.62 -9.65
CA VAL A 71 -1.65 8.93 -9.16
C VAL A 71 -1.92 8.28 -7.80
N THR A 72 -2.66 8.94 -6.91
CA THR A 72 -3.04 8.38 -5.60
C THR A 72 -3.93 7.14 -5.75
N ILE A 73 -5.00 7.23 -6.55
CA ILE A 73 -5.96 6.12 -6.70
C ILE A 73 -5.40 4.96 -7.51
N SER A 74 -4.38 5.18 -8.35
CA SER A 74 -3.68 4.13 -9.10
C SER A 74 -3.10 3.02 -8.22
N MET A 75 -2.90 3.28 -6.92
CA MET A 75 -2.49 2.26 -5.97
C MET A 75 -3.53 1.12 -5.84
N VAL A 76 -4.82 1.40 -6.09
CA VAL A 76 -5.92 0.42 -5.98
C VAL A 76 -5.81 -0.66 -7.05
N PRO A 77 -5.80 -0.35 -8.38
CA PRO A 77 -5.60 -1.39 -9.39
C PRO A 77 -4.25 -2.10 -9.25
N PHE A 78 -3.19 -1.39 -8.82
CA PHE A 78 -1.91 -2.05 -8.51
C PHE A 78 -2.06 -3.10 -7.39
N THR A 79 -2.83 -2.80 -6.35
CA THR A 79 -3.09 -3.75 -5.25
C THR A 79 -3.85 -4.97 -5.74
N LEU A 80 -4.95 -4.76 -6.45
CA LEU A 80 -5.84 -5.85 -6.90
C LEU A 80 -5.20 -6.76 -7.95
N VAL A 81 -4.37 -6.20 -8.84
CA VAL A 81 -3.78 -6.97 -9.95
C VAL A 81 -2.42 -7.56 -9.58
N VAL A 82 -1.58 -6.83 -8.85
CA VAL A 82 -0.17 -7.20 -8.63
C VAL A 82 0.05 -7.82 -7.25
N ILE A 83 -0.57 -7.27 -6.20
CA ILE A 83 -0.35 -7.72 -4.82
C ILE A 83 -1.28 -8.86 -4.45
N ASP A 84 -2.52 -8.85 -4.93
CA ASP A 84 -3.54 -9.82 -4.53
C ASP A 84 -3.10 -11.29 -4.70
N PRO A 85 -2.48 -11.71 -5.82
CA PRO A 85 -2.00 -13.09 -5.97
C PRO A 85 -1.00 -13.51 -4.89
N VAL A 86 -0.17 -12.57 -4.43
CA VAL A 86 0.79 -12.80 -3.33
C VAL A 86 0.06 -12.91 -1.99
N ASN A 87 -0.94 -12.06 -1.75
CA ASN A 87 -1.78 -12.13 -0.54
C ASN A 87 -2.50 -13.48 -0.46
N THR A 88 -3.15 -13.92 -1.55
CA THR A 88 -3.87 -15.20 -1.60
C THR A 88 -2.94 -16.37 -1.31
N ALA A 89 -1.74 -16.37 -1.90
CA ALA A 89 -0.75 -17.42 -1.67
C ALA A 89 -0.27 -17.45 -0.20
N LEU A 90 0.02 -16.30 0.41
CA LEU A 90 0.42 -16.21 1.81
C LEU A 90 -0.71 -16.58 2.77
N PHE A 91 -1.95 -16.18 2.51
CA PHE A 91 -3.12 -16.58 3.32
C PHE A 91 -3.40 -18.08 3.22
N ARG A 92 -3.20 -18.69 2.05
CA ARG A 92 -3.29 -20.14 1.91
C ARG A 92 -2.27 -20.84 2.80
N MET A 93 -1.00 -20.41 2.77
CA MET A 93 0.04 -20.98 3.63
C MET A 93 -0.23 -20.75 5.11
N GLU A 94 -0.75 -19.57 5.48
CA GLU A 94 -1.10 -19.25 6.87
C GLU A 94 -2.25 -20.15 7.39
N SER A 95 -3.24 -20.42 6.54
CA SER A 95 -4.33 -21.35 6.85
C SER A 95 -3.83 -22.79 7.04
N GLU A 96 -2.93 -23.28 6.19
CA GLU A 96 -2.34 -24.61 6.34
C GLU A 96 -1.44 -24.70 7.58
N ALA A 97 -0.68 -23.65 7.88
CA ALA A 97 0.14 -23.58 9.09
C ALA A 97 -0.72 -23.67 10.37
N LYS A 98 -1.91 -23.05 10.39
CA LYS A 98 -2.88 -23.20 11.50
C LYS A 98 -3.40 -24.63 11.66
N LYS A 99 -3.43 -25.42 10.58
CA LYS A 99 -3.82 -26.84 10.60
C LYS A 99 -2.65 -27.77 10.94
N GLY A 100 -1.46 -27.22 11.23
CA GLY A 100 -0.26 -27.97 11.57
C GLY A 100 0.66 -28.28 10.39
N THR A 101 0.31 -27.87 9.16
CA THR A 101 1.16 -28.06 7.97
C THR A 101 1.89 -26.77 7.64
N VAL A 102 3.12 -26.64 8.15
CA VAL A 102 3.93 -25.43 7.96
C VAL A 102 4.82 -25.58 6.73
N ALA A 103 4.71 -24.64 5.78
CA ALA A 103 5.58 -24.62 4.61
C ALA A 103 7.05 -24.31 5.01
N PRO A 104 8.04 -24.86 4.28
CA PRO A 104 9.45 -24.60 4.58
C PRO A 104 9.80 -23.11 4.48
N TRP A 105 10.79 -22.67 5.26
CA TRP A 105 11.30 -21.30 5.24
C TRP A 105 11.66 -20.81 3.84
N ALA A 106 12.35 -21.67 3.05
CA ALA A 106 12.74 -21.39 1.66
C ALA A 106 11.57 -21.08 0.70
N VAL A 107 10.33 -21.40 1.10
CA VAL A 107 9.11 -21.07 0.34
C VAL A 107 8.44 -19.81 0.89
N VAL A 108 8.38 -19.68 2.23
CA VAL A 108 7.68 -18.57 2.90
C VAL A 108 8.44 -17.26 2.78
N GLU A 109 9.74 -17.26 3.08
CA GLU A 109 10.57 -16.05 3.14
C GLU A 109 10.54 -15.26 1.81
N PRO A 110 10.82 -15.87 0.64
CA PRO A 110 10.85 -15.11 -0.62
C PRO A 110 9.50 -14.46 -0.95
N LEU A 111 8.40 -15.11 -0.55
CA LEU A 111 7.06 -14.60 -0.80
C LEU A 111 6.71 -13.42 0.11
N VAL A 112 7.12 -13.46 1.38
CA VAL A 112 6.99 -12.33 2.32
C VAL A 112 7.89 -11.16 1.89
N GLN A 113 9.11 -11.42 1.45
CA GLN A 113 10.00 -10.39 0.89
C GLN A 113 9.41 -9.75 -0.37
N LYS A 114 8.85 -10.56 -1.28
CA LYS A 114 8.13 -10.06 -2.47
C LYS A 114 6.95 -9.18 -2.07
N TRP A 115 6.15 -9.61 -1.09
CA TRP A 115 5.05 -8.83 -0.55
C TRP A 115 5.51 -7.48 0.00
N ASN A 116 6.62 -7.45 0.76
CA ASN A 116 7.16 -6.23 1.34
C ASN A 116 7.60 -5.24 0.25
N ARG A 117 8.34 -5.72 -0.75
CA ARG A 117 8.79 -4.91 -1.90
C ARG A 117 7.61 -4.33 -2.68
N LEU A 118 6.57 -5.13 -2.95
CA LEU A 118 5.37 -4.65 -3.63
C LEU A 118 4.62 -3.60 -2.80
N ASN A 119 4.52 -3.76 -1.49
CA ASN A 119 3.88 -2.76 -0.63
C ASN A 119 4.69 -1.47 -0.53
N LEU A 120 6.03 -1.54 -0.57
CA LEU A 120 6.88 -0.36 -0.72
C LEU A 120 6.60 0.36 -2.04
N THR A 121 6.54 -0.38 -3.16
CA THR A 121 6.16 0.19 -4.46
C THR A 121 4.80 0.88 -4.41
N ARG A 122 3.80 0.22 -3.80
CA ARG A 122 2.46 0.78 -3.61
C ARG A 122 2.47 2.11 -2.85
N ALA A 123 3.35 2.25 -1.85
CA ALA A 123 3.43 3.46 -1.03
C ALA A 123 3.93 4.69 -1.83
N PHE A 124 4.64 4.50 -2.94
CA PHE A 124 5.06 5.60 -3.80
C PHE A 124 3.90 6.27 -4.53
N CYS A 125 2.80 5.56 -4.82
CA CYS A 125 1.62 6.16 -5.47
C CYS A 125 1.03 7.32 -4.64
N PRO A 126 0.57 7.13 -3.39
CA PRO A 126 0.05 8.24 -2.59
C PRO A 126 1.15 9.27 -2.23
N LEU A 127 2.41 8.86 -2.11
CA LEU A 127 3.51 9.80 -1.87
C LEU A 127 3.73 10.74 -3.06
N ALA A 128 3.74 10.21 -4.28
CA ALA A 128 3.84 11.02 -5.50
C ALA A 128 2.63 11.94 -5.65
N GLY A 129 1.42 11.45 -5.34
CA GLY A 129 0.22 12.29 -5.26
C GLY A 129 0.38 13.44 -4.26
N ALA A 130 0.90 13.16 -3.06
CA ALA A 130 1.19 14.15 -2.03
C ALA A 130 2.18 15.22 -2.51
N VAL A 131 3.28 14.82 -3.16
CA VAL A 131 4.26 15.73 -3.74
C VAL A 131 3.61 16.61 -4.82
N LEU A 132 2.86 16.03 -5.75
CA LEU A 132 2.17 16.79 -6.80
C LEU A 132 1.18 17.80 -6.21
N GLY A 133 0.37 17.38 -5.24
CA GLY A 133 -0.57 18.26 -4.55
C GLY A 133 0.13 19.41 -3.82
N LEU A 134 1.28 19.15 -3.19
CA LEU A 134 2.09 20.17 -2.54
C LEU A 134 2.66 21.17 -3.57
N LEU A 135 3.27 20.67 -4.65
CA LEU A 135 3.82 21.51 -5.72
C LEU A 135 2.76 22.40 -6.37
N GLY A 136 1.56 21.86 -6.61
CA GLY A 136 0.41 22.62 -7.11
C GLY A 136 -0.09 23.68 -6.12
N THR A 137 -0.11 23.34 -4.82
CA THR A 137 -0.50 24.29 -3.75
C THR A 137 0.49 25.45 -3.63
N LEU A 138 1.79 25.15 -3.71
CA LEU A 138 2.88 26.13 -3.68
C LEU A 138 3.05 26.87 -5.03
N LYS A 139 2.25 26.55 -6.04
CA LYS A 139 2.34 27.11 -7.41
C LYS A 139 3.72 26.93 -8.05
N LEU A 140 4.47 25.91 -7.63
CA LEU A 140 5.75 25.53 -8.23
C LEU A 140 5.56 24.79 -9.56
N VAL A 141 4.37 24.24 -9.78
CA VAL A 141 3.94 23.60 -11.02
C VAL A 141 2.50 24.03 -11.32
N SER A 142 2.24 24.46 -12.55
CA SER A 142 0.93 24.98 -12.98
C SER A 142 0.58 24.44 -14.35
N PHE A 143 -0.04 23.27 -14.38
CA PHE A 143 -0.72 22.74 -15.55
C PHE A 143 -2.11 22.25 -15.17
#